data_AF-X0VEA1-F1
#
_entry.id   AF-X0VEA1-F1
#
_cell.length_a   1.000
_cell.length_b   1.000
_cell.length_c   1.000
_cell.angle_alpha   90.00
_cell.angle_beta   90.00
_cell.angle_gamma   90.00
#
_symmetry.space_group_name_H-M   'P 1'
#
loop_
_entity.id
_entity.type
_entity.pdbx_description
1 polymer ?
#
loop_
_entity_poly.entity_id
_entity_poly.type
_entity_poly.pdbx_seq_one_letter_code
_entity_poly.pdbx_strand_id
1 'polypeptide(L)' 'MKIVHIITRLILGGAQENTLITCKLLAQRGHDVTLITGPAIGPEG' A
#
# COMPACT_ATOMS: atom_id res chain seq x y z
N MET A 1 9.53 6.73 -12.10
CA MET A 1 8.48 5.99 -12.83
C MET A 1 7.13 6.23 -12.15
N LYS A 2 6.00 5.95 -12.80
CA LYS A 2 4.68 5.92 -12.16
C LYS A 2 4.39 4.50 -11.67
N ILE A 3 3.98 4.35 -10.42
CA ILE A 3 3.76 3.06 -9.76
C ILE A 3 2.44 3.13 -8.99
N VAL A 4 1.59 2.13 -9.19
CA VAL A 4 0.34 1.98 -8.43
C VAL A 4 0.43 0.72 -7.58
N HIS A 5 0.34 0.87 -6.27
CA HIS A 5 0.08 -0.25 -5.36
C HIS A 5 -1.42 -0.33 -5.09
N ILE A 6 -1.97 -1.54 -5.14
CA ILE A 6 -3.36 -1.82 -4.79
C ILE A 6 -3.36 -2.88 -3.69
N ILE A 7 -4.09 -2.62 -2.61
CA ILE A 7 -4.28 -3.56 -1.50
C ILE A 7 -5.77 -3.67 -1.17
N THR A 8 -6.22 -4.86 -0.78
CA THR A 8 -7.63 -5.13 -0.44
C THR A 8 -8.14 -4.25 0.70
N ARG A 9 -7.29 -3.89 1.67
CA ARG A 9 -7.54 -2.86 2.70
C ARG A 9 -6.23 -2.26 3.20
N LEU A 10 -6.31 -1.45 4.25
CA LEU A 10 -5.15 -0.97 4.99
C LEU A 10 -5.39 -1.07 6.51
N ILE A 11 -5.51 -2.29 7.03
CA ILE A 11 -5.59 -2.55 8.48
C ILE A 11 -4.25 -3.02 9.03
N LEU A 12 -4.07 -2.96 10.36
CA LEU A 12 -2.81 -3.33 11.00
C LEU A 12 -2.47 -4.82 10.77
N GLY A 13 -1.40 -5.09 10.03
CA GLY A 13 -0.94 -6.44 9.71
C GLY A 13 0.22 -6.46 8.73
N GLY A 14 0.85 -7.62 8.53
CA GLY A 14 2.08 -7.76 7.73
C GLY A 14 1.94 -7.32 6.26
N ALA A 15 0.77 -7.55 5.64
CA ALA A 15 0.51 -7.10 4.27
C ALA A 15 0.48 -5.57 4.15
N GLN A 16 -0.12 -4.89 5.14
CA GLN A 16 -0.15 -3.43 5.24
C GLN A 16 1.23 -2.86 5.56
N GLU A 17 1.98 -3.48 6.47
CA GLU A 17 3.33 -3.03 6.84
C GLU A 17 4.27 -3.09 5.63
N ASN A 18 4.34 -4.25 4.97
CA ASN A 18 5.10 -4.41 3.74
C ASN A 18 4.70 -3.38 2.67
N THR A 19 3.39 -3.18 2.45
CA THR A 19 2.87 -2.23 1.46
C THR A 19 3.30 -0.79 1.75
N LEU A 20 3.19 -0.32 2.99
CA LEU A 20 3.60 1.04 3.35
C LEU A 20 5.12 1.22 3.27
N ILE A 21 5.91 0.24 3.71
CA ILE A 21 7.38 0.26 3.59
C ILE A 21 7.79 0.33 2.12
N THR A 22 7.22 -0.53 1.25
CA THR A 22 7.51 -0.52 -0.18
C THR A 22 7.14 0.83 -0.81
N CYS A 23 5.93 1.34 -0.59
CA CYS A 23 5.49 2.62 -1.15
C CYS A 23 6.40 3.78 -0.72
N LYS A 24 6.78 3.84 0.57
CA LYS A 24 7.70 4.84 1.11
C LYS A 24 9.08 4.77 0.47
N LEU A 25 9.66 3.58 0.35
CA LEU A 25 10.99 3.38 -0.26
C LEU A 25 11.02 3.68 -1.77
N LEU A 26 9.91 3.47 -2.48
CA LEU A 26 9.76 3.84 -3.89
C LEU A 26 9.60 5.35 -4.06
N ALA A 27 8.79 6.01 -3.22
CA ALA A 27 8.65 7.46 -3.22
C ALA A 27 9.99 8.17 -2.90
N GLN A 28 10.74 7.66 -1.91
CA GLN A 28 12.10 8.13 -1.59
C GLN A 28 13.11 7.95 -2.73
N ARG A 29 12.86 7.03 -3.67
CA ARG A 29 13.65 6.83 -4.91
C ARG A 29 13.20 7.73 -6.08
N GLY A 30 12.36 8.74 -5.82
CA GLY A 30 11.88 9.66 -6.86
C GLY A 30 10.88 9.00 -7.82
N HIS A 31 10.03 8.11 -7.32
CA HIS A 31 8.92 7.54 -8.08
C HIS A 31 7.61 8.23 -7.69
N ASP A 32 6.73 8.39 -8.68
CA ASP A 32 5.35 8.84 -8.51
C ASP A 32 4.54 7.62 -8.08
N VAL A 33 4.19 7.54 -6.80
CA VAL A 33 3.59 6.36 -6.15
C VAL A 33 2.18 6.68 -5.68
N THR A 34 1.20 5.97 -6.22
CA THR A 34 -0.20 6.00 -5.76
C THR A 34 -0.51 4.70 -5.04
N LEU A 35 -1.04 4.81 -3.81
CA LEU A 35 -1.59 3.67 -3.07
C LEU A 35 -3.12 3.72 -3.11
N ILE A 36 -3.73 2.65 -3.62
CA ILE A 36 -5.18 2.44 -3.62
C ILE A 36 -5.50 1.35 -2.59
N THR A 37 -6.46 1.61 -1.72
CA THR A 37 -6.91 0.65 -0.70
C THR A 37 -8.40 0.40 -0.88
N GLY A 38 -8.86 -0.83 -0.62
CA GLY A 38 -10.28 -1.05 -0.35
C GLY A 38 -10.70 -0.52 1.04
N PRO A 39 -12.00 -0.63 1.38
CA PRO A 39 -12.53 -0.17 2.68
C PRO A 39 -11.91 -0.90 3.86
N ALA A 40 -11.78 -0.23 5.01
CA ALA A 40 -11.31 -0.84 6.26
C ALA A 40 -12.32 -1.83 6.91
N ILE A 41 -13.47 -2.11 6.27
CA ILE A 41 -14.62 -2.85 6.83
C ILE A 41 -14.96 -4.14 6.06
N GLY A 42 -15.39 -5.18 6.78
CA GLY A 42 -15.64 -6.56 6.28
C GLY A 42 -14.57 -7.57 6.76
N PRO A 43 -14.43 -8.76 6.14
CA PRO A 43 -13.38 -9.73 6.46
C PRO A 43 -12.04 -9.45 5.77
N GLU A 44 -10.93 -9.76 6.45
CA GLU A 44 -9.65 -10.13 5.83
C GLU A 44 -9.39 -11.61 6.10
N GLY A 45 -8.97 -12.35 5.07
CA GLY A 45 -9.07 -13.82 5.02
C GLY A 45 -10.29 -14.21 4.20
#